data_AF-A0A429SJC4-F1
#
_entry.id   AF-A0A429SJC4-F1
#
_cell.length_a   1.000
_cell.length_b   1.000
_cell.length_c   1.000
_cell.angle_alpha   90.00
_cell.angle_beta   90.00
_cell.angle_gamma   90.00
#
_symmetry.space_group_name_H-M   'P 1'
#
loop_
_entity.id
_entity.type
_entity.pdbx_description
1 polymer ?
#
loop_
_entity_poly.entity_id
_entity_poly.type
_entity_poly.pdbx_seq_one_letter_code
_entity_poly.pdbx_strand_id
1 'polypeptide(L)' 'MAGSSHGHTPAAWTGVIIAFIGFCVSGAFMVLANPVGFWAGLAVVALGGVVGLGMRAAGMGAPKPAHDDLAKAIAAAKA' A
#
# COMPACT_ATOMS: atom_id res chain seq x y z
N MET A 1 9.01 -13.77 18.06
CA MET A 1 8.67 -12.45 17.48
C MET A 1 8.33 -12.67 16.01
N ALA A 2 7.14 -12.29 15.56
CA ALA A 2 6.65 -12.59 14.21
C ALA A 2 7.60 -12.02 13.13
N GLY A 3 7.81 -12.81 12.09
CA GLY A 3 8.95 -12.75 11.19
C GLY A 3 9.08 -11.48 10.35
N SER A 4 10.35 -11.25 9.99
CA SER A 4 10.97 -10.22 9.15
C SER A 4 10.45 -10.17 7.70
N SER A 5 9.13 -10.18 7.49
CA SER A 5 8.50 -10.23 6.16
C SER A 5 7.16 -9.47 6.11
N HIS A 6 7.05 -8.39 6.88
CA HIS A 6 5.93 -7.45 6.79
C HIS A 6 6.39 -6.19 6.07
N GLY A 7 5.49 -5.54 5.32
CA GLY A 7 5.80 -4.30 4.61
C GLY A 7 6.19 -3.18 5.58
N HIS A 8 7.48 -3.07 5.90
CA HIS A 8 8.05 -2.06 6.78
C HIS A 8 8.35 -0.75 6.06
N THR A 9 7.98 -0.62 4.79
CA THR A 9 8.22 0.63 4.07
C THR A 9 7.21 1.70 4.51
N PRO A 10 7.67 2.94 4.74
CA PRO A 10 6.79 4.05 5.06
C PRO A 10 5.69 4.21 4.00
N ALA A 11 5.98 3.97 2.72
CA ALA A 11 5.00 4.03 1.63
C ALA A 11 3.82 3.06 1.82
N ALA A 12 4.07 1.85 2.30
CA ALA A 12 3.01 0.89 2.54
C ALA A 12 2.14 1.31 3.73
N TRP A 13 2.77 1.73 4.83
CA TRP A 13 2.04 2.08 6.05
C TRP A 13 1.23 3.37 5.91
N THR A 14 1.76 4.38 5.21
CA THR A 14 1.05 5.64 4.96
C THR A 14 -0.22 5.41 4.13
N GLY A 15 -0.15 4.65 3.03
CA GLY A 15 -1.32 4.34 2.22
C GLY A 15 -2.38 3.56 3.01
N VAL A 16 -1.96 2.60 3.84
CA VAL A 16 -2.86 1.79 4.67
C VAL A 16 -3.56 2.63 5.74
N ILE A 17 -2.85 3.53 6.45
CA ILE A 17 -3.49 4.42 7.44
C ILE A 17 -4.58 5.27 6.78
N ILE A 18 -4.27 5.89 5.63
CA ILE A 18 -5.22 6.77 4.95
C ILE A 18 -6.45 5.97 4.50
N ALA A 19 -6.24 4.79 3.91
CA ALA A 19 -7.32 3.91 3.52
C ALA A 19 -8.16 3.43 4.71
N PHE A 20 -7.52 3.13 5.85
CA PHE A 20 -8.19 2.71 7.07
C PHE A 20 -9.09 3.82 7.63
N ILE A 21 -8.58 5.07 7.69
CA ILE A 21 -9.38 6.22 8.11
C ILE A 21 -10.58 6.41 7.17
N GLY A 22 -10.36 6.39 5.85
CA GLY A 22 -11.45 6.51 4.87
C GLY A 22 -12.50 5.41 5.02
N PHE A 23 -12.08 4.18 5.27
CA PHE A 23 -12.97 3.05 5.55
C PHE A 23 -13.80 3.26 6.83
N CYS A 24 -13.18 3.69 7.93
CA CYS A 24 -13.89 3.99 9.18
C CYS A 24 -14.93 5.11 8.99
N VAL A 25 -14.57 6.18 8.28
CA VAL A 25 -15.48 7.30 7.96
C VAL A 25 -16.65 6.82 7.10
N SER A 26 -16.36 6.04 6.06
CA SER A 26 -17.38 5.47 5.18
C SER A 26 -18.34 4.56 5.95
N GLY A 27 -17.81 3.70 6.83
CA GLY A 27 -18.61 2.83 7.71
C GLY A 27 -19.50 3.61 8.67
N ALA A 28 -18.99 4.68 9.30
CA ALA A 28 -19.78 5.54 10.18
C ALA A 28 -20.96 6.19 9.43
N PHE A 29 -20.72 6.73 8.23
CA PHE A 29 -21.77 7.37 7.44
C PHE A 29 -22.75 6.39 6.78
N MET A 30 -22.32 5.16 6.53
CA MET A 30 -23.22 4.06 6.13
C MET A 30 -24.27 3.81 7.22
N VAL A 31 -23.85 3.75 8.50
CA VAL A 31 -24.77 3.56 9.64
C VAL A 31 -25.69 4.77 9.83
N LEU A 32 -25.20 5.98 9.58
CA LEU A 32 -25.99 7.22 9.65
C LEU A 32 -26.92 7.42 8.45
N ALA A 33 -27.00 6.47 7.51
CA ALA A 33 -27.77 6.57 6.27
C ALA A 33 -27.51 7.88 5.49
N ASN A 34 -26.26 8.35 5.51
CA ASN A 34 -25.84 9.58 4.82
C ASN A 34 -24.96 9.22 3.61
N PRO A 35 -25.53 9.24 2.38
CA PRO A 35 -24.80 8.84 1.18
C PRO A 35 -23.61 9.77 0.88
N VAL A 36 -23.75 11.08 1.16
CA VAL A 36 -22.70 12.07 0.87
C VAL A 36 -21.47 11.81 1.73
N GLY A 37 -21.67 11.57 3.03
CA GLY A 37 -20.59 11.22 3.95
C GLY A 37 -19.91 9.88 3.61
N PHE A 38 -20.69 8.91 3.13
CA PHE A 38 -20.16 7.62 2.65
C PHE A 38 -19.21 7.80 1.45
N TRP A 39 -19.63 8.56 0.44
CA TRP A 39 -18.81 8.85 -0.74
C TRP A 39 -17.59 9.70 -0.42
N ALA A 40 -17.70 10.64 0.52
CA ALA A 40 -16.55 11.38 1.03
C ALA A 40 -15.52 10.44 1.67
N GLY A 41 -15.96 9.47 2.48
CA GLY A 41 -15.08 8.43 3.02
C GLY A 41 -14.39 7.60 1.94
N LEU A 42 -15.12 7.19 0.89
CA LEU A 42 -14.52 6.48 -0.26
C LEU A 42 -13.51 7.34 -1.02
N ALA A 43 -13.73 8.64 -1.17
CA ALA A 43 -12.76 9.55 -1.78
C ALA A 43 -11.45 9.57 -0.97
N VAL A 44 -11.52 9.52 0.36
CA VAL A 44 -10.33 9.41 1.22
C VAL A 44 -9.60 8.08 1.02
N VAL A 45 -10.32 6.97 0.85
CA VAL A 45 -9.70 5.68 0.51
C VAL A 45 -8.94 5.76 -0.82
N ALA A 46 -9.55 6.35 -1.84
CA ALA A 46 -8.92 6.55 -3.13
C ALA A 46 -7.65 7.41 -3.03
N LEU A 47 -7.68 8.47 -2.22
CA LEU A 47 -6.51 9.29 -1.93
C LEU A 47 -5.38 8.47 -1.28
N GLY A 48 -5.69 7.52 -0.40
CA GLY A 48 -4.69 6.60 0.17
C GLY A 48 -3.96 5.79 -0.90
N GLY A 49 -4.68 5.33 -1.92
CA GLY A 49 -4.10 4.67 -3.09
C GLY A 49 -3.21 5.60 -3.91
N VAL A 50 -3.66 6.82 -4.19
CA VAL A 50 -2.88 7.85 -4.92
C VAL A 50 -1.59 8.19 -4.19
N VAL A 51 -1.65 8.39 -2.86
CA VAL A 51 -0.48 8.67 -2.03
C VAL A 51 0.48 7.47 -2.03
N GLY A 52 -0.02 6.24 -1.87
CA GLY A 52 0.81 5.03 -1.93
C GLY A 52 1.54 4.88 -3.27
N LEU A 53 0.86 5.17 -4.38
CA LEU A 53 1.47 5.19 -5.72
C LEU A 53 2.52 6.29 -5.86
N GLY A 54 2.23 7.50 -5.38
CA GLY A 54 3.19 8.61 -5.36
C GLY A 54 4.45 8.30 -4.55
N MET A 55 4.29 7.70 -3.37
CA MET A 55 5.41 7.29 -2.52
C MET A 55 6.23 6.16 -3.13
N ARG A 56 5.58 5.23 -3.84
CA ARG A 56 6.27 4.20 -4.61
C ARG A 56 7.09 4.81 -5.75
N ALA A 57 6.53 5.79 -6.47
CA ALA A 57 7.24 6.52 -7.52
C ALA A 57 8.42 7.33 -6.98
N ALA A 58 8.32 7.83 -5.75
CA ALA A 58 9.39 8.52 -5.04
C ALA A 58 10.47 7.58 -4.46
N GLY A 59 10.44 6.28 -4.75
CA GLY A 59 11.46 5.31 -4.29
C GLY A 59 11.33 4.86 -2.83
N MET A 60 10.26 5.26 -2.13
CA MET A 60 9.99 4.82 -0.75
C MET A 60 9.24 3.48 -0.68
N GLY A 61 9.02 2.83 -1.83
CA GLY A 61 8.40 1.51 -1.95
C GLY A 61 9.37 0.37 -1.64
N ALA A 62 8.83 -0.86 -1.55
CA ALA A 62 9.66 -2.04 -1.30
C ALA A 62 10.61 -2.33 -2.47
N PRO A 63 11.86 -2.76 -2.21
CA PRO A 63 12.77 -3.23 -3.25
C PRO A 63 12.16 -4.39 -4.04
N LYS A 64 12.41 -4.43 -5.36
CA LYS A 64 11.97 -5.54 -6.22
C LYS A 64 12.69 -6.83 -5.77
N PRO A 65 12.00 -7.98 -5.63
CA PRO A 65 12.62 -9.19 -5.10
C PRO A 65 13.81 -9.63 -5.96
N ALA A 66 14.92 -10.00 -5.31
CA ALA A 66 16.19 -10.45 -5.92
C ALA A 66 16.08 -11.73 -6.79
N HIS A 67 14.89 -12.28 -7.00
CA HIS A 67 14.66 -13.36 -7.94
C HIS A 67 14.99 -12.94 -9.39
N ASP A 68 14.93 -11.64 -9.67
CA ASP A 68 15.37 -11.09 -10.95
C ASP A 68 16.90 -11.08 -11.12
N ASP A 69 17.72 -11.62 -10.21
CA ASP A 69 19.18 -11.80 -10.39
C ASP A 69 19.61 -13.28 -10.45
N LEU A 70 18.71 -14.20 -10.09
CA LEU A 70 19.01 -15.64 -10.04
C LEU A 70 19.35 -16.22 -11.42
N ALA A 71 18.64 -15.83 -12.49
CA ALA A 71 18.92 -16.37 -13.82
C ALA A 71 20.32 -16.00 -14.37
N LYS A 72 20.96 -14.98 -13.79
CA LYS A 72 22.17 -14.30 -14.26
C LYS A 72 23.34 -14.95 -13.54
N ALA A 73 23.16 -15.11 -12.22
CA ALA A 73 24.01 -15.92 -11.36
C ALA A 73 24.06 -17.40 -11.79
N ILE A 74 22.92 -17.99 -12.16
CA ILE A 74 22.87 -19.38 -12.66
C ILE A 74 23.57 -19.53 -14.02
N ALA A 75 23.47 -18.52 -14.90
CA ALA A 75 24.17 -18.53 -16.18
C ALA A 75 25.69 -18.38 -16.01
N ALA A 76 26.15 -17.50 -15.11
CA ALA A 76 27.56 -17.32 -14.80
C ALA A 76 28.20 -18.54 -14.12
N ALA A 77 27.45 -19.29 -13.30
CA ALA A 77 27.94 -20.50 -12.63
C ALA A 77 28.02 -21.74 -13.55
N LYS A 78 27.48 -21.67 -14.77
CA LYS A 78 27.50 -22.75 -15.77
C LYS A 78 28.60 -22.60 -16.84
N ALA A 79 29.36 -21.50 -16.80
CA ALA A 79 30.51 -21.24 -17.67
C ALA A 79 31.80 -21.71 -17.01
#